data_AF-A0AA39KUD1-F1
#
_entry.id   AF-A0AA39KUD1-F1
#
_cell.length_a   1.000
_cell.length_b   1.000
_cell.length_c   1.000
_cell.angle_alpha   90.00
_cell.angle_beta   90.00
_cell.angle_gamma   90.00
#
_symmetry.space_group_name_H-M   'P 1'
#
loop_
_entity.id
_entity.type
_entity.pdbx_description
1 polymer ?
#
loop_
_entity_poly.entity_id
_entity_poly.type
_entity_poly.pdbx_seq_one_letter_code
_entity_poly.pdbx_strand_id
1 'polypeptide(L)'
;MAHVEMEKRKREEYEMQLFGFHSRAVNATLKSLIQEKIQSKCENLFISLEKKYKPEGDNIQKLKRNKKKLLLAYYHGYKSHLPAIETSVDKLITIPKNVLLNEDKIQRDQYTTEHFDQMKKKVESLQQRLKKAMIFNAALNEEIEIAEQFEININIANSASEVIEDGTKYPEVNSAMINSIEKYKELKRNVNATNELNTVPNKRICLQYPTKSYDTNVL
;
A
#
# COMPACT_ATOMS: atom_id res chain seq x y z
N MET A 1 22.24 34.23 31.36
CA MET A 1 21.52 34.90 30.25
C MET A 1 21.27 33.96 29.05
N ALA A 2 22.27 33.25 28.53
CA ALA A 2 22.11 32.38 27.35
C ALA A 2 21.02 31.29 27.49
N HIS A 3 20.96 30.61 28.64
CA HIS A 3 19.95 29.57 28.89
C HIS A 3 18.50 30.10 28.87
N VAL A 4 18.29 31.30 29.42
CA VAL A 4 16.95 31.93 29.48
C VAL A 4 16.47 32.32 28.08
N GLU A 5 17.37 32.86 27.25
CA GLU A 5 17.05 33.19 25.86
C GLU A 5 16.78 31.93 25.02
N MET A 6 17.54 30.85 25.25
CA MET A 6 17.30 29.58 24.58
C MET A 6 15.91 29.01 24.91
N GLU A 7 15.55 28.98 26.19
CA GLU A 7 14.23 28.51 26.64
C GLU A 7 13.09 29.38 26.10
N LYS A 8 13.33 30.69 25.96
CA LYS A 8 12.38 31.60 25.33
C LYS A 8 12.19 31.27 23.85
N ARG A 9 13.27 31.01 23.11
CA ARG A 9 13.21 30.63 21.69
C ARG A 9 12.47 29.32 21.45
N LYS A 10 12.74 28.29 22.26
CA LYS A 10 12.01 27.01 22.18
C LYS A 10 10.49 27.20 22.36
N ARG A 11 10.10 28.07 23.29
CA ARG A 11 8.68 28.42 23.50
C ARG A 11 8.11 29.15 22.29
N GLU A 12 8.83 30.14 21.76
CA GLU A 12 8.44 30.88 20.55
C GLU A 12 8.29 29.96 19.32
N GLU A 13 9.13 28.93 19.19
CA GLU A 13 8.99 27.89 18.15
C GLU A 13 7.68 27.11 18.30
N TYR A 14 7.32 26.77 19.54
CA TYR A 14 6.06 26.08 19.84
C TYR A 14 4.84 26.96 19.57
N GLU A 15 4.92 28.25 19.94
CA GLU A 15 3.90 29.25 19.61
C GLU A 15 3.73 29.37 18.08
N MET A 16 4.84 29.37 17.34
CA MET A 16 4.83 29.43 15.87
C MET A 16 4.11 28.23 15.25
N GLN A 17 4.28 27.03 15.80
CA GLN A 17 3.60 25.83 15.30
C GLN A 17 2.08 25.92 15.46
N LEU A 18 1.59 26.43 16.60
CA LEU A 18 0.15 26.55 16.87
C LEU A 18 -0.50 27.74 16.14
N PHE A 19 0.12 28.92 16.22
CA PHE A 19 -0.49 30.18 15.78
C PHE A 19 0.00 30.68 14.42
N GLY A 20 1.13 30.16 13.92
CA GLY A 20 1.81 30.70 12.73
C GLY A 20 2.53 32.03 12.99
N PHE A 21 2.61 32.46 14.24
CA PHE A 21 3.37 33.62 14.71
C PHE A 21 3.80 33.42 16.16
N HIS A 22 4.83 34.13 16.61
CA HIS A 22 5.29 34.10 18.00
C HIS A 22 5.03 35.43 18.72
N SER A 23 4.96 35.38 20.06
CA SER A 23 4.76 36.54 20.96
C SER A 23 5.60 37.76 20.61
N ARG A 24 6.89 37.58 20.29
CA ARG A 24 7.82 38.66 19.92
C ARG A 24 7.39 39.43 18.65
N ALA A 25 6.80 38.76 17.67
CA ALA A 25 6.33 39.40 16.44
C ALA A 25 5.10 40.25 16.72
N VAL A 26 4.18 39.74 17.55
CA VAL A 26 2.99 40.49 17.98
C VAL A 26 3.39 41.73 18.77
N ASN A 27 4.32 41.60 19.71
CA ASN A 27 4.81 42.73 20.50
C ASN A 27 5.51 43.79 19.61
N ALA A 28 6.31 43.36 18.62
CA ALA A 28 6.94 44.28 17.68
C ALA A 28 5.91 45.02 16.81
N THR A 29 4.93 44.31 16.26
CA THR A 29 3.86 44.90 15.44
C THR A 29 3.01 45.87 16.26
N LEU A 30 2.65 45.50 17.48
CA LEU A 30 1.88 46.35 18.38
C LEU A 30 2.62 47.65 18.72
N LYS A 31 3.92 47.55 18.99
CA LYS A 31 4.79 48.71 19.23
C LYS A 31 4.84 49.63 18.00
N SER A 32 5.00 49.06 16.81
CA SER A 32 4.99 49.82 15.55
C SER A 32 3.65 50.55 15.35
N LEU A 33 2.54 49.84 15.57
CA LEU A 33 1.20 50.39 15.42
C LEU A 33 0.92 51.55 16.40
N ILE A 34 1.33 51.42 17.66
CA ILE A 34 1.22 52.50 18.65
C ILE A 34 2.06 53.71 18.22
N GLN A 35 3.30 53.49 17.78
CA GLN A 35 4.18 54.57 17.32
C GLN A 35 3.60 55.33 16.12
N GLU A 36 3.06 54.59 15.15
CA GLU A 36 2.40 55.13 13.97
C GLU A 36 1.16 55.95 14.35
N LYS A 37 0.31 55.43 15.26
CA LYS A 37 -0.88 56.16 15.73
C LYS A 37 -0.52 57.45 16.46
N ILE A 38 0.49 57.43 17.32
CA ILE A 38 0.99 58.65 18.00
C ILE A 38 1.49 59.66 16.96
N GLN A 39 2.30 59.22 16.00
CA GLN A 39 2.84 60.08 14.95
C GLN A 39 1.73 60.68 14.09
N SER A 40 0.79 59.87 13.62
CA SER A 40 -0.36 60.31 12.83
C SER A 40 -1.23 61.31 13.58
N LYS A 41 -1.51 61.09 14.87
CA LYS A 41 -2.28 62.03 15.69
C LYS A 41 -1.55 63.35 15.92
N CYS A 42 -0.24 63.32 16.18
CA CYS A 42 0.57 64.54 16.30
C CYS A 42 0.65 65.31 14.97
N GLU A 43 0.73 64.60 13.84
CA GLU A 43 0.68 65.20 12.49
C GLU A 43 -0.66 65.86 12.23
N ASN A 44 -1.75 65.14 12.47
CA ASN A 44 -3.11 65.67 12.27
C ASN A 44 -3.36 66.90 13.13
N LEU A 45 -2.92 66.87 14.41
CA LEU A 45 -3.01 68.03 15.29
C LEU A 45 -2.21 69.22 14.75
N PHE A 46 -0.99 68.97 14.27
CA PHE A 46 -0.15 70.01 13.65
C PHE A 46 -0.83 70.63 12.43
N ILE A 47 -1.31 69.81 11.50
CA ILE A 47 -2.01 70.26 10.28
C ILE A 47 -3.29 71.04 10.64
N SER A 48 -4.07 70.57 11.61
CA SER A 48 -5.28 71.27 12.06
C SER A 48 -4.97 72.64 12.67
N LEU A 49 -3.92 72.75 13.48
CA LEU A 49 -3.49 74.02 14.06
C LEU A 49 -2.93 74.98 13.01
N GLU A 50 -2.15 74.46 12.06
CA GLU A 50 -1.60 75.22 10.94
C GLU A 50 -2.72 75.80 10.07
N LYS A 51 -3.72 74.98 9.71
CA LYS A 51 -4.88 75.43 8.91
C LYS A 51 -5.76 76.45 9.64
N LYS A 52 -6.00 76.26 10.94
CA LYS A 52 -6.93 77.09 11.72
C LYS A 52 -6.35 78.46 12.08
N TYR A 53 -5.07 78.50 12.47
CA TYR A 53 -4.46 79.72 13.00
C TYR A 53 -3.47 80.39 12.03
N LYS A 54 -3.11 79.73 10.92
CA LYS A 54 -2.18 80.22 9.88
C LYS A 54 -0.93 80.91 10.48
N PRO A 55 -0.17 80.23 11.35
CA PRO A 55 0.97 80.84 12.01
C PRO A 55 2.08 81.17 10.99
N GLU A 56 2.59 82.40 11.02
CA GLU A 56 3.67 82.87 10.14
C GLU A 56 5.00 83.06 10.90
N GLY A 57 6.10 83.12 10.14
CA GLY A 57 7.44 83.42 10.65
C GLY A 57 7.90 82.49 11.77
N ASP A 58 8.33 83.05 12.91
CA ASP A 58 8.81 82.27 14.07
C ASP A 58 7.76 81.36 14.71
N ASN A 59 6.47 81.67 14.55
CA ASN A 59 5.40 80.90 15.19
C ASN A 59 5.24 79.51 14.54
N ILE A 60 5.49 79.38 13.23
CA ILE A 60 5.46 78.07 12.57
C ILE A 60 6.64 77.18 13.02
N GLN A 61 7.81 77.78 13.25
CA GLN A 61 8.97 77.06 13.78
C GLN A 61 8.72 76.60 15.22
N LYS A 62 8.13 77.45 16.07
CA LYS A 62 7.70 77.09 17.42
C LYS A 62 6.70 75.94 17.40
N LEU A 63 5.72 75.97 16.49
CA LEU A 63 4.74 74.88 16.35
C LEU A 63 5.40 73.56 15.94
N LYS A 64 6.34 73.58 14.97
CA LYS A 64 7.11 72.38 14.57
C LYS A 64 7.96 71.83 15.73
N ARG A 65 8.60 72.70 16.52
CA ARG A 65 9.36 72.29 17.72
C ARG A 65 8.45 71.68 18.77
N ASN A 66 7.28 72.27 19.01
CA ASN A 66 6.30 71.76 19.97
C ASN A 66 5.74 70.39 19.55
N LYS A 67 5.47 70.18 18.27
CA LYS A 67 5.11 68.86 17.72
C LYS A 67 6.17 67.80 18.05
N LYS A 68 7.46 68.11 17.81
CA LYS A 68 8.56 67.18 18.14
C LYS A 68 8.62 66.89 19.65
N LYS A 69 8.49 67.91 20.50
CA LYS A 69 8.45 67.74 21.96
C LYS A 69 7.27 66.87 22.41
N LEU A 70 6.09 67.11 21.85
CA LEU A 70 4.89 66.33 22.14
C LEU A 70 5.05 64.85 21.75
N LEU A 71 5.60 64.60 20.56
CA LEU A 71 5.87 63.26 20.07
C LEU A 71 6.88 62.51 20.97
N LEU A 72 7.95 63.19 21.40
CA LEU A 72 8.90 62.62 22.36
C LEU A 72 8.26 62.34 23.73
N ALA A 73 7.41 63.24 24.22
CA ALA A 73 6.70 63.05 25.49
C ALA A 73 5.78 61.82 25.44
N TYR A 74 4.97 61.68 24.38
CA TYR A 74 4.15 60.48 24.19
C TYR A 74 4.99 59.22 24.01
N TYR A 75 6.12 59.30 23.29
CA TYR A 75 7.02 58.17 23.12
C TYR A 75 7.69 57.72 24.42
N HIS A 76 7.98 58.65 25.32
CA HIS A 76 8.46 58.31 26.65
C HIS A 76 7.34 57.75 27.52
N GLY A 77 6.14 58.34 27.45
CA GLY A 77 4.97 57.92 28.19
C GLY A 77 4.51 56.50 27.89
N TYR A 78 4.39 56.10 26.61
CA TYR A 78 3.93 54.73 26.32
C TYR A 78 4.96 53.65 26.69
N LYS A 79 6.26 53.98 26.71
CA LYS A 79 7.32 53.01 27.02
C LYS A 79 7.18 52.43 28.42
N SER A 80 6.67 53.18 29.40
CA SER A 80 6.42 52.66 30.75
C SER A 80 5.28 51.65 30.79
N HIS A 81 4.32 51.75 29.88
CA HIS A 81 3.16 50.86 29.78
C HIS A 81 3.43 49.62 28.90
N LEU A 82 4.45 49.68 28.04
CA LEU A 82 4.81 48.58 27.13
C LEU A 82 5.01 47.23 27.87
N PRO A 83 5.73 47.15 29.01
CA PRO A 83 5.95 45.88 29.69
C PRO A 83 4.66 45.22 30.20
N ALA A 84 3.68 46.02 30.63
CA ALA A 84 2.39 45.51 31.10
C ALA A 84 1.56 44.93 29.93
N ILE A 85 1.66 45.56 28.76
CA ILE A 85 1.03 45.08 27.53
C ILE A 85 1.71 43.80 27.06
N GLU A 86 3.05 43.78 26.99
CA GLU A 86 3.83 42.59 26.62
C GLU A 86 3.50 41.40 27.53
N THR A 87 3.42 41.62 28.85
CA THR A 87 3.03 40.58 29.81
C THR A 87 1.62 40.04 29.54
N SER A 88 0.70 40.91 29.10
CA SER A 88 -0.68 40.51 28.79
C SER A 88 -0.75 39.73 27.48
N VAL A 89 0.03 40.14 26.47
CA VAL A 89 0.17 39.42 25.20
C VAL A 89 0.77 38.03 25.43
N ASP A 90 1.83 37.95 26.22
CA ASP A 90 2.48 36.68 26.57
C ASP A 90 1.46 35.74 27.24
N LYS A 91 0.62 36.22 28.16
CA LYS A 91 -0.43 35.38 28.79
C LYS A 91 -1.45 34.80 27.80
N LEU A 92 -1.70 35.46 26.67
CA LEU A 92 -2.69 35.04 25.69
C LEU A 92 -2.11 34.11 24.62
N ILE A 93 -0.86 34.36 24.22
CA ILE A 93 -0.23 33.67 23.09
C ILE A 93 0.67 32.52 23.58
N THR A 94 1.20 32.61 24.78
CA THR A 94 2.13 31.59 25.26
C THR A 94 1.43 30.28 25.57
N ILE A 95 1.96 29.22 24.96
CA ILE A 95 1.59 27.86 25.29
C ILE A 95 2.23 27.48 26.64
N PRO A 96 1.45 27.00 27.62
CA PRO A 96 1.98 26.51 28.89
C PRO A 96 2.92 25.33 28.67
N LYS A 97 4.01 25.24 29.46
CA LYS A 97 5.02 24.17 29.33
C LYS A 97 4.48 22.76 29.58
N ASN A 98 3.37 22.66 30.32
CA ASN A 98 2.71 21.41 30.65
C ASN A 98 1.66 20.98 29.61
N VAL A 99 1.45 21.78 28.56
CA VAL A 99 0.50 21.50 27.49
C VAL A 99 1.26 21.02 26.28
N LEU A 100 0.89 19.83 25.81
CA LEU A 100 1.34 19.28 24.55
C LEU A 100 0.31 19.64 23.47
N LEU A 101 0.79 20.08 22.31
CA LEU A 101 -0.03 20.28 21.13
C LEU A 101 -0.63 18.96 20.63
N ASN A 102 -1.72 19.05 19.86
CA ASN A 102 -2.43 17.87 19.39
C ASN A 102 -1.55 17.02 18.46
N GLU A 103 -0.73 17.69 17.66
CA GLU A 103 0.25 17.16 16.72
C GLU A 103 1.29 16.31 17.44
N ASP A 104 1.67 16.70 18.66
CA ASP A 104 2.70 16.03 19.45
C ASP A 104 2.15 14.98 20.40
N LYS A 105 0.83 14.72 20.45
CA LYS A 105 0.25 13.73 21.40
C LYS A 105 0.93 12.37 21.35
N ILE A 106 1.46 11.97 20.19
CA ILE A 106 2.21 10.72 20.00
C ILE A 106 3.52 10.72 20.79
N GLN A 107 4.13 11.88 21.02
CA GLN A 107 5.34 12.08 21.83
C GLN A 107 5.06 12.05 23.34
N ARG A 108 3.80 11.98 23.77
CA ARG A 108 3.45 11.82 25.20
C ARG A 108 4.12 10.58 25.78
N ASP A 109 4.08 9.49 25.03
CA ASP A 109 4.79 8.26 25.33
C ASP A 109 6.08 8.24 24.51
N GLN A 110 7.18 8.58 25.16
CA GLN A 110 8.48 8.62 24.49
C GLN A 110 9.06 7.22 24.36
N TYR A 111 9.17 6.74 23.12
CA TYR A 111 9.88 5.50 22.83
C TYR A 111 11.37 5.77 22.68
N THR A 112 12.18 5.02 23.43
CA THR A 112 13.64 5.05 23.23
C THR A 112 13.99 4.43 21.89
N THR A 113 15.15 4.80 21.36
CA THR A 113 15.70 4.20 20.14
C THR A 113 15.84 2.69 20.26
N GLU A 114 16.26 2.21 21.43
CA GLU A 114 16.35 0.78 21.74
C GLU A 114 14.99 0.07 21.65
N HIS A 115 13.93 0.70 22.17
CA HIS A 115 12.59 0.14 22.08
C HIS A 115 12.10 0.06 20.64
N PHE A 116 12.36 1.11 19.85
CA PHE A 116 12.03 1.13 18.43
C PHE A 116 12.76 0.02 17.65
N ASP A 117 14.06 -0.16 17.91
CA ASP A 117 14.85 -1.21 17.26
C ASP A 117 14.39 -2.62 17.67
N GLN A 118 14.01 -2.81 18.93
CA GLN A 118 13.41 -4.07 19.39
C GLN A 118 12.07 -4.35 18.69
N MET A 119 11.21 -3.34 18.55
CA MET A 119 9.96 -3.46 17.81
C MET A 119 10.21 -3.83 16.34
N LYS A 120 11.17 -3.19 15.68
CA LYS A 120 11.54 -3.48 14.30
C LYS A 120 12.00 -4.93 14.12
N LYS A 121 12.91 -5.40 14.98
CA LYS A 121 13.36 -6.81 14.97
C LYS A 121 12.21 -7.79 15.20
N LYS A 122 11.27 -7.47 16.09
CA LYS A 122 10.08 -8.29 16.35
C LYS A 122 9.19 -8.37 15.10
N VAL A 123 8.96 -7.26 14.42
CA VAL A 123 8.20 -7.23 13.16
C VAL A 123 8.87 -8.07 12.08
N GLU A 124 10.18 -7.92 11.89
CA GLU A 124 10.95 -8.71 10.91
C GLU A 124 10.88 -10.22 11.22
N SER A 125 11.03 -10.60 12.50
CA SER A 125 10.91 -11.99 12.95
C SER A 125 9.51 -12.55 12.67
N LEU A 126 8.45 -11.79 12.96
CA LEU A 126 7.07 -12.21 12.71
C LEU A 126 6.79 -12.37 11.20
N GLN A 127 7.29 -11.46 10.37
CA GLN A 127 7.16 -11.57 8.92
C GLN A 127 7.87 -12.81 8.37
N GLN A 128 9.07 -13.13 8.86
CA GLN A 128 9.78 -14.35 8.48
C GLN A 128 9.03 -15.60 8.91
N ARG A 129 8.48 -15.61 10.13
CA ARG A 129 7.65 -16.72 10.62
C ARG A 129 6.40 -16.91 9.78
N LEU A 130 5.73 -15.82 9.41
CA LEU A 130 4.55 -15.85 8.56
C LEU A 130 4.88 -16.45 7.18
N LYS A 131 5.99 -16.03 6.55
CA LYS A 131 6.44 -16.60 5.28
C LYS A 131 6.68 -18.10 5.37
N LYS A 132 7.36 -18.57 6.43
CA LYS A 132 7.57 -20.01 6.67
C LYS A 132 6.26 -20.76 6.86
N ALA A 133 5.35 -20.22 7.66
CA ALA A 133 4.04 -20.81 7.88
C ALA A 133 3.22 -20.90 6.58
N MET A 134 3.31 -19.89 5.71
CA MET A 134 2.62 -19.89 4.43
C MET A 134 3.17 -20.97 3.47
N ILE A 135 4.49 -21.12 3.38
CA ILE A 135 5.12 -22.18 2.58
C ILE A 135 4.73 -23.56 3.13
N PHE A 136 4.79 -23.73 4.46
CA PHE A 136 4.41 -24.97 5.10
C PHE A 136 2.94 -25.32 4.86
N ASN A 137 2.04 -24.33 4.94
CA ASN A 137 0.62 -24.55 4.67
C ASN A 137 0.36 -24.92 3.20
N ALA A 138 1.12 -24.36 2.27
CA ALA A 138 1.03 -24.74 0.86
C ALA A 138 1.46 -26.20 0.64
N ALA A 139 2.56 -26.62 1.27
CA ALA A 139 3.03 -28.01 1.20
C ALA A 139 2.02 -29.00 1.82
N LEU A 140 1.41 -28.64 2.95
CA LEU A 140 0.36 -29.46 3.56
C LEU A 140 -0.87 -29.62 2.66
N ASN A 141 -1.27 -28.56 1.95
CA ASN A 141 -2.38 -28.66 0.99
C ASN A 141 -2.03 -29.59 -0.17
N GLU A 142 -0.80 -29.52 -0.69
CA GLU A 142 -0.31 -30.44 -1.72
C GLU A 142 -0.30 -31.90 -1.22
N GLU A 143 0.12 -32.15 0.02
CA GLU A 143 0.07 -33.48 0.62
C GLU A 143 -1.36 -34.02 0.74
N ILE A 144 -2.33 -33.15 1.09
CA ILE A 144 -3.76 -33.53 1.14
C ILE A 144 -4.25 -33.94 -0.26
N GLU A 145 -3.96 -33.15 -1.29
CA GLU A 145 -4.35 -33.46 -2.67
C GLU A 145 -3.75 -34.80 -3.14
N ILE A 146 -2.49 -35.05 -2.81
CA ILE A 146 -1.82 -36.32 -3.12
C ILE A 146 -2.50 -37.48 -2.38
N ALA A 147 -2.81 -37.33 -1.10
CA ALA A 147 -3.48 -38.35 -0.30
C ALA A 147 -4.86 -38.71 -0.86
N GLU A 148 -5.65 -37.70 -1.25
CA GLU A 148 -6.94 -37.89 -1.92
C GLU A 148 -6.78 -38.66 -3.24
N GLN A 149 -5.76 -38.32 -4.04
CA GLN A 149 -5.48 -39.03 -5.28
C GLN A 149 -5.06 -40.50 -5.05
N PHE A 150 -4.32 -40.79 -3.98
CA PHE A 150 -3.98 -42.15 -3.60
C PHE A 150 -5.22 -42.98 -3.24
N GLU A 151 -6.17 -42.40 -2.51
CA GLU A 151 -7.43 -43.07 -2.17
C GLU A 151 -8.25 -43.42 -3.42
N ILE A 152 -8.33 -42.51 -4.38
CA ILE A 152 -8.95 -42.75 -5.69
C ILE A 152 -8.25 -43.92 -6.42
N ASN A 153 -6.92 -43.92 -6.44
CA ASN A 153 -6.14 -44.96 -7.11
C ASN A 153 -6.32 -46.34 -6.46
N ILE A 154 -6.42 -46.41 -5.13
CA ILE A 154 -6.73 -47.65 -4.41
C ILE A 154 -8.11 -48.17 -4.82
N ASN A 155 -9.12 -47.31 -4.88
CA ASN A 155 -10.46 -47.70 -5.30
C ASN A 155 -10.49 -48.24 -6.75
N ILE A 156 -9.74 -47.61 -7.66
CA ILE A 156 -9.58 -48.07 -9.04
C ILE A 156 -8.88 -49.44 -9.08
N ALA A 157 -7.80 -49.61 -8.32
CA ALA A 157 -7.05 -50.87 -8.27
C ALA A 157 -7.89 -52.02 -7.70
N ASN A 158 -8.68 -51.75 -6.66
CA ASN A 158 -9.62 -52.72 -6.09
C ASN A 158 -10.69 -53.11 -7.12
N SER A 159 -11.31 -52.13 -7.78
CA SER A 159 -12.30 -52.38 -8.84
C SER A 159 -11.72 -53.21 -9.99
N ALA A 160 -10.50 -52.91 -10.43
CA ALA A 160 -9.82 -53.67 -11.47
C ALA A 160 -9.51 -55.11 -11.03
N SER A 161 -9.14 -55.29 -9.75
CA SER A 161 -8.89 -56.62 -9.18
C SER A 161 -10.18 -57.45 -9.13
N GLU A 162 -11.30 -56.86 -8.72
CA GLU A 162 -12.61 -57.52 -8.74
C GLU A 162 -13.00 -58.00 -10.16
N VAL A 163 -12.80 -57.15 -11.17
CA VAL A 163 -13.06 -57.52 -12.58
C VAL A 163 -12.16 -58.66 -13.06
N ILE A 164 -10.88 -58.66 -12.67
CA ILE A 164 -9.95 -59.74 -13.02
C ILE A 164 -10.39 -61.03 -12.31
N GLU A 165 -10.70 -60.98 -11.02
CA GLU A 165 -11.19 -62.12 -10.26
C GLU A 165 -12.45 -62.70 -10.90
N ASP A 166 -13.43 -61.87 -11.26
CA ASP A 166 -14.63 -62.29 -11.97
C ASP A 166 -14.33 -62.96 -13.32
N GLY A 167 -13.39 -62.40 -14.11
CA GLY A 167 -12.94 -62.99 -15.37
C GLY A 167 -12.25 -64.36 -15.20
N THR A 168 -11.58 -64.57 -14.07
CA THR A 168 -10.90 -65.85 -13.76
C THR A 168 -11.82 -66.93 -13.20
N LYS A 169 -13.07 -66.60 -12.79
CA LYS A 169 -14.04 -67.58 -12.27
C LYS A 169 -14.52 -68.61 -13.30
N TYR A 170 -14.34 -68.35 -14.60
CA TYR A 170 -14.75 -69.26 -15.68
C TYR A 170 -13.56 -69.70 -16.56
N PRO A 171 -12.56 -70.42 -15.99
CA PRO A 171 -11.34 -70.79 -16.70
C PRO A 171 -11.60 -71.76 -17.87
N GLU A 172 -12.68 -72.54 -17.78
CA GLU A 172 -13.11 -73.48 -18.82
C GLU A 172 -13.49 -72.75 -20.11
N VAL A 173 -14.18 -71.61 -20.01
CA VAL A 173 -14.56 -70.77 -21.17
C VAL A 173 -13.31 -70.21 -21.85
N ASN A 174 -12.33 -69.76 -21.06
CA ASN A 174 -11.06 -69.27 -21.59
C ASN A 174 -10.28 -70.40 -22.30
N SER A 175 -10.23 -71.60 -21.71
CA SER A 175 -9.59 -72.77 -22.33
C SER A 175 -10.30 -73.23 -23.62
N ALA A 176 -11.63 -73.18 -23.66
CA ALA A 176 -12.42 -73.50 -24.84
C ALA A 176 -12.23 -72.47 -25.96
N MET A 177 -12.10 -71.19 -25.61
CA MET A 177 -11.79 -70.11 -26.55
C MET A 177 -10.38 -70.28 -27.14
N ILE A 178 -9.38 -70.56 -26.31
CA ILE A 178 -8.00 -70.86 -26.76
C ILE A 178 -7.99 -72.06 -27.71
N ASN A 179 -8.65 -73.17 -27.33
CA ASN A 179 -8.77 -74.36 -28.18
C ASN A 179 -9.46 -74.05 -29.52
N SER A 180 -10.48 -73.19 -29.52
CA SER A 180 -11.18 -72.79 -30.74
C SER A 180 -10.29 -71.93 -31.65
N ILE A 181 -9.49 -71.03 -31.07
CA ILE A 181 -8.50 -70.23 -31.80
C ILE A 181 -7.42 -71.12 -32.41
N GLU A 182 -6.94 -72.13 -31.67
CA GLU A 182 -5.96 -73.09 -32.19
C GLU A 182 -6.52 -73.91 -33.35
N LYS A 183 -7.73 -74.45 -33.21
CA LYS A 183 -8.43 -75.15 -34.30
C LYS A 183 -8.61 -74.27 -35.52
N TYR A 184 -8.96 -72.99 -35.33
CA TYR A 184 -9.06 -72.04 -36.44
C TYR A 184 -7.70 -71.78 -37.11
N LYS A 185 -6.62 -71.65 -36.33
CA LYS A 185 -5.25 -71.50 -36.87
C LYS A 185 -4.84 -72.74 -37.67
N GLU A 186 -5.14 -73.93 -37.19
CA GLU A 186 -4.87 -75.19 -37.88
C GLU A 186 -5.67 -75.28 -39.19
N LEU A 187 -6.97 -74.96 -39.14
CA LEU A 187 -7.81 -74.88 -40.33
C LEU A 187 -7.24 -73.87 -41.34
N LYS A 188 -6.82 -72.68 -40.90
CA LYS A 188 -6.21 -71.66 -41.76
C LYS A 188 -4.91 -72.15 -42.39
N ARG A 189 -4.05 -72.87 -41.65
CA ARG A 189 -2.83 -73.48 -42.21
C ARG A 189 -3.18 -74.53 -43.26
N ASN A 190 -4.16 -75.38 -42.98
CA ASN A 190 -4.61 -76.42 -43.91
C ASN A 190 -5.21 -75.82 -45.19
N VAL A 191 -6.03 -74.77 -45.07
CA VAL A 191 -6.58 -74.02 -46.21
C VAL A 191 -5.47 -73.37 -47.05
N ASN A 192 -4.47 -72.77 -46.39
CA ASN A 192 -3.33 -72.18 -47.09
C ASN A 192 -2.46 -73.24 -47.78
N ALA A 193 -2.21 -74.38 -47.14
CA ALA A 193 -1.49 -75.50 -47.75
C ALA A 193 -2.25 -76.10 -48.95
N THR A 194 -3.58 -76.17 -48.89
CA THR A 194 -4.41 -76.58 -50.05
C THR A 194 -4.43 -75.54 -51.16
N ASN A 195 -4.17 -74.26 -50.85
CA ASN A 195 -4.02 -73.21 -51.85
C ASN A 195 -2.61 -73.20 -52.48
N GLU A 196 -1.57 -73.57 -51.74
CA GLU A 196 -0.19 -73.74 -52.25
C GLU A 196 -0.02 -74.99 -53.13
N LEU A 197 -0.80 -76.06 -52.89
CA LEU A 197 -0.88 -77.22 -53.80
C LEU A 197 -1.60 -76.91 -55.13
N ASN A 198 -2.27 -75.75 -55.24
CA ASN A 198 -3.01 -75.33 -56.42
C ASN A 198 -2.29 -74.26 -57.27
N THR A 199 -0.99 -74.03 -57.07
CA THR A 199 -0.20 -73.23 -58.02
C THR A 199 0.35 -74.07 -59.20
N VAL A 200 -0.58 -74.34 -60.14
CA VAL A 200 -0.54 -74.32 -61.66
C VAL A 200 0.28 -75.41 -62.40
N PRO A 201 -0.09 -75.94 -63.62
CA PRO A 201 -0.99 -75.36 -64.64
C PRO A 201 -1.92 -76.28 -65.52
N ASN A 202 -2.98 -75.64 -66.08
CA ASN A 202 -3.65 -75.90 -67.39
C ASN A 202 -4.46 -77.21 -67.59
N LYS A 203 -5.61 -77.31 -68.30
CA LYS A 203 -6.20 -76.51 -69.39
C LYS A 203 -7.67 -76.93 -69.65
N ARG A 204 -8.60 -75.95 -69.76
CA ARG A 204 -9.87 -75.86 -70.55
C ARG A 204 -10.97 -76.94 -70.35
N ILE A 205 -12.25 -76.58 -70.20
CA ILE A 205 -13.18 -76.16 -71.28
C ILE A 205 -14.19 -75.11 -70.79
N CYS A 206 -14.54 -74.21 -71.72
CA CYS A 206 -15.45 -73.08 -71.63
C CYS A 206 -16.88 -73.41 -71.17
N LEU A 207 -17.45 -72.55 -70.32
CA LEU A 207 -18.82 -72.06 -70.49
C LEU A 207 -18.77 -70.53 -70.40
N GLN A 208 -19.01 -69.89 -71.54
CA GLN A 208 -19.16 -68.44 -71.64
C GLN A 208 -20.51 -68.05 -71.04
N TYR A 209 -20.50 -67.16 -70.04
CA TYR A 209 -21.62 -66.28 -69.77
C TYR A 209 -21.07 -64.87 -69.50
N PRO A 210 -21.64 -63.82 -70.11
CA PRO A 210 -21.09 -62.47 -70.05
C PRO A 210 -21.26 -61.85 -68.66
N THR A 211 -20.15 -61.41 -68.08
CA THR A 211 -20.09 -60.54 -66.91
C THR A 211 -20.53 -59.12 -67.27
N LYS A 212 -21.54 -58.60 -66.56
CA LYS A 212 -21.69 -57.15 -66.41
C LYS A 212 -20.78 -56.70 -65.26
N SER A 213 -19.75 -55.94 -65.58
CA SER A 213 -18.92 -55.23 -64.61
C SER A 213 -19.65 -53.96 -64.17
N TYR A 214 -19.67 -53.70 -62.87
CA TYR A 214 -19.76 -52.35 -62.36
C TYR A 214 -18.58 -52.09 -61.42
N ASP A 215 -17.94 -50.96 -61.69
CA ASP A 215 -16.67 -50.49 -61.13
C ASP A 215 -16.67 -50.38 -59.61
N THR A 216 -15.61 -50.93 -59.03
CA THR A 216 -15.01 -50.42 -57.80
C THR A 216 -14.23 -49.16 -58.16
N ASN A 217 -14.73 -47.98 -57.79
CA ASN A 217 -13.96 -46.80 -57.33
C ASN A 217 -14.81 -45.52 -57.39
N VAL A 218 -15.35 -45.13 -56.24
CA VAL A 218 -15.51 -43.73 -55.85
C VAL A 218 -15.04 -43.71 -54.40
N LEU A 219 -13.79 -43.26 -54.16
CA LEU A 219 -13.47 -41.93 -53.63
C LEU A 219 -14.12 -41.68 -52.27
#